data_AF-A0A1F7X3B0-F1
#
_entry.id   AF-A0A1F7X3B0-F1
#
_cell.length_a   1.000
_cell.length_b   1.000
_cell.length_c   1.000
_cell.angle_alpha   90.00
_cell.angle_beta   90.00
_cell.angle_gamma   90.00
#
_symmetry.space_group_name_H-M   'P 1'
#
loop_
_entity.id
_entity.type
_entity.pdbx_description
1 polymer ?
#
loop_
_entity_poly.entity_id
_entity_poly.type
_entity_poly.pdbx_seq_one_letter_code
_entity_poly.pdbx_strand_id
1 'polypeptide(L)'
;MRLYVNEPYYLEVLVTDGSGNSVSGLSIEYTITRLPDIEIEKGELTETSTGIYQKFVRFLSAGQYRVFYLCPNGYENGIETIIVEKNSFDSFLKRFSRYYPL
;
A
#
# COMPACT_ATOMS: atom_id res chain seq x y z
N MET A 1 -4.22 -3.40 -21.87
CA MET A 1 -5.13 -4.27 -21.07
C MET A 1 -4.78 -4.08 -19.60
N ARG A 2 -5.67 -3.50 -18.78
CA ARG A 2 -5.47 -3.44 -17.32
C ARG A 2 -5.83 -4.81 -16.73
N LEU A 3 -4.91 -5.41 -16.00
CA LEU A 3 -5.18 -6.65 -15.26
C LEU A 3 -5.79 -6.26 -13.91
N TYR A 4 -7.06 -6.57 -13.72
CA TYR A 4 -7.74 -6.35 -12.45
C TYR A 4 -7.32 -7.38 -11.41
N VAL A 5 -7.10 -6.93 -10.18
CA VAL A 5 -6.73 -7.73 -9.01
C VAL A 5 -7.48 -7.21 -7.79
N ASN A 6 -7.33 -7.87 -6.64
CA ASN A 6 -7.93 -7.43 -5.38
C ASN A 6 -6.96 -7.66 -4.22
N GLU A 7 -5.77 -7.06 -4.32
CA GLU A 7 -4.66 -7.38 -3.42
C GLU A 7 -4.63 -6.39 -2.25
N PRO A 8 -4.81 -6.86 -1.00
CA PRO A 8 -4.63 -6.04 0.19
C PRO A 8 -3.15 -5.79 0.46
N TYR A 9 -2.81 -4.61 0.96
CA TYR A 9 -1.45 -4.27 1.39
C TYR A 9 -1.49 -3.41 2.66
N TYR A 10 -0.52 -3.64 3.56
CA TYR A 10 -0.33 -2.83 4.75
C TYR A 10 0.89 -1.95 4.55
N LEU A 11 0.66 -0.64 4.45
CA LEU A 11 1.72 0.35 4.58
C LEU A 11 2.15 0.38 6.05
N GLU A 12 3.45 0.38 6.32
CA GLU A 12 4.01 0.45 7.65
C GLU A 12 5.27 1.31 7.64
N VAL A 13 5.36 2.24 8.60
CA VAL A 13 6.53 3.09 8.83
C VAL A 13 6.88 3.03 10.31
N LEU A 14 8.13 2.71 10.61
CA LEU A 14 8.73 2.87 11.94
C LEU A 14 9.52 4.18 11.97
N VAL A 15 9.20 5.08 12.89
CA VAL A 15 9.95 6.32 13.09
C VAL A 15 10.79 6.24 14.36
N THR A 16 12.08 6.54 14.24
CA THR A 16 13.03 6.59 15.35
C THR A 16 13.77 7.93 15.39
N ASP A 17 14.23 8.33 16.57
CA ASP A 17 15.13 9.48 16.74
C ASP A 17 16.58 9.13 16.34
N GLY A 18 17.48 10.12 16.38
CA GLY A 18 18.91 9.91 16.07
C GLY A 18 19.65 8.97 17.05
N SER A 19 19.00 8.56 18.14
CA SER A 19 19.51 7.57 19.11
C SER A 19 18.85 6.19 18.94
N GLY A 20 17.94 6.03 17.98
CA GLY A 20 17.22 4.78 17.70
C GLY A 20 15.98 4.55 18.56
N ASN A 21 15.53 5.54 19.35
CA ASN A 21 14.29 5.40 20.13
C ASN A 21 13.07 5.67 19.25
N SER A 22 12.02 4.86 19.38
CA SER A 22 10.76 5.10 18.67
C SER A 22 10.14 6.45 19.05
N VAL A 23 9.62 7.17 18.05
CA VAL A 23 8.96 8.47 18.25
C VAL A 23 7.48 8.38 17.90
N SER A 24 6.63 8.76 18.85
CA SER A 24 5.17 8.75 18.74
C SER A 24 4.56 10.13 18.50
N GLY A 25 3.26 10.17 18.16
CA GLY A 25 2.48 11.40 18.05
C GLY A 25 2.74 12.25 16.80
N LEU A 26 3.36 11.67 15.77
CA LEU A 26 3.62 12.33 14.49
C LEU A 26 2.42 12.19 13.54
N SER A 27 2.23 13.19 12.67
CA SER A 27 1.36 13.05 11.49
C SER A 27 2.23 12.64 10.29
N ILE A 28 1.99 11.44 9.75
CA ILE A 28 2.70 10.93 8.59
C ILE A 28 1.71 10.78 7.45
N GLU A 29 1.90 11.56 6.40
CA GLU A 29 1.09 11.48 5.19
C GLU A 29 1.69 10.44 4.23
N TYR A 30 0.83 9.79 3.44
CA TYR A 30 1.24 8.94 2.34
C TYR A 30 0.58 9.37 1.03
N THR A 31 1.29 9.19 -0.08
CA THR A 31 0.75 9.32 -1.44
C THR A 31 1.14 8.11 -2.26
N ILE A 32 0.15 7.41 -2.80
CA ILE A 32 0.34 6.28 -3.71
C ILE A 32 0.20 6.78 -5.14
N THR A 33 1.22 6.52 -5.95
CA THR A 33 1.21 6.80 -7.38
C THR A 33 1.40 5.52 -8.18
N ARG A 34 0.93 5.52 -9.42
CA ARG A 34 1.18 4.48 -10.41
C ARG A 34 1.83 5.11 -11.63
N LEU A 35 2.83 4.45 -12.22
CA LEU A 35 3.46 4.93 -13.44
C LEU A 35 2.43 5.21 -14.57
N PRO A 36 2.57 6.32 -15.32
CA PRO A 36 3.60 7.37 -15.18
C PRO A 36 3.13 8.52 -14.27
N ASP A 37 3.09 8.32 -12.95
CA ASP A 37 2.79 9.33 -11.92
C ASP A 37 1.31 9.75 -11.80
N ILE A 38 0.39 8.80 -12.01
CA ILE A 38 -1.02 8.97 -11.67
C ILE A 38 -1.19 8.77 -10.17
N GLU A 39 -1.64 9.79 -9.43
CA GLU A 39 -2.07 9.67 -8.04
C GLU A 39 -3.27 8.72 -7.96
N ILE A 40 -3.15 7.71 -7.10
CA ILE A 40 -4.16 6.68 -6.88
C ILE A 40 -4.90 6.93 -5.57
N GLU A 41 -4.15 7.28 -4.53
CA GLU A 41 -4.66 7.49 -3.19
C GLU A 41 -3.69 8.37 -2.40
N LYS A 42 -4.21 9.14 -1.46
CA LYS A 42 -3.43 9.85 -0.44
C LYS A 42 -4.18 9.90 0.87
N GLY A 43 -3.46 10.06 1.96
CA GLY A 43 -4.04 10.20 3.29
C GLY A 43 -2.98 10.22 4.38
N GLU A 44 -3.40 9.96 5.61
CA GLU A 44 -2.51 9.84 6.76
C GLU A 44 -2.43 8.39 7.23
N LEU A 45 -1.25 8.00 7.71
CA LEU A 45 -1.05 6.77 8.46
C LEU A 45 -1.59 6.94 9.88
N THR A 46 -2.05 5.85 10.49
CA THR A 46 -2.50 5.83 11.88
C THR A 46 -1.42 5.18 12.75
N GLU A 47 -1.07 5.81 13.87
CA GLU A 47 -0.17 5.18 14.84
C GLU A 47 -0.88 3.99 15.52
N THR A 48 -0.30 2.80 15.41
CA THR A 48 -0.87 1.56 15.99
C THR A 48 -0.08 1.04 17.17
N SER A 49 1.18 1.44 17.29
CA SER A 49 2.07 1.21 18.42
C SER A 49 3.10 2.34 18.47
N THR A 50 3.83 2.49 19.56
CA THR A 50 4.80 3.59 19.74
C THR A 50 5.78 3.67 18.56
N GLY A 51 5.62 4.73 17.76
CA GLY A 51 6.43 5.00 16.56
C GLY A 51 6.18 4.10 15.36
N ILE A 52 5.15 3.24 15.40
CA ILE A 52 4.70 2.40 14.28
C ILE A 52 3.42 3.00 13.71
N TYR A 53 3.49 3.40 12.44
CA TYR A 53 2.41 4.05 11.70
C TYR A 53 1.97 3.15 10.56
N GLN A 54 0.67 2.84 10.48
CA GLN A 54 0.14 1.88 9.52
C GLN A 54 -1.08 2.39 8.77
N LYS A 55 -1.28 1.86 7.56
CA LYS A 55 -2.52 2.03 6.78
C LYS A 55 -2.79 0.81 5.93
N PHE A 56 -4.03 0.36 5.93
CA PHE A 56 -4.50 -0.65 5.01
C PHE A 56 -4.95 -0.03 3.68
N VAL A 57 -4.40 -0.53 2.58
CA VAL A 57 -4.75 -0.11 1.22
C VAL A 57 -5.07 -1.33 0.36
N ARG A 58 -5.85 -1.13 -0.71
CA ARG A 58 -6.28 -2.21 -1.60
C ARG A 58 -6.02 -1.84 -3.05
N PHE A 59 -5.17 -2.62 -3.71
CA PHE A 59 -4.84 -2.42 -5.11
C PHE A 59 -5.82 -3.18 -6.01
N LEU A 60 -6.50 -2.45 -6.90
CA LEU A 60 -7.52 -2.99 -7.80
C LEU A 60 -6.99 -3.40 -9.18
N SER A 61 -5.71 -3.16 -9.44
CA SER A 61 -5.07 -3.59 -10.67
C SER A 61 -3.61 -3.95 -10.48
N ALA A 62 -3.14 -4.95 -11.21
CA ALA A 62 -1.73 -5.28 -11.26
C ALA A 62 -0.94 -4.11 -11.90
N GLY A 63 0.28 -3.90 -11.42
CA GLY A 63 1.18 -2.84 -11.86
C GLY A 63 2.22 -2.50 -10.80
N GLN A 64 3.13 -1.61 -11.17
CA GLN A 64 4.09 -1.02 -10.25
C GLN A 64 3.55 0.28 -9.67
N TYR A 65 3.59 0.38 -8.35
CA TYR A 65 3.17 1.52 -7.56
C TYR A 65 4.36 2.07 -6.78
N ARG A 66 4.34 3.37 -6.51
CA ARG A 66 5.26 4.04 -5.59
C ARG A 66 4.46 4.67 -4.48
N VAL A 67 4.91 4.47 -3.25
CA VAL A 67 4.35 5.14 -2.07
C VAL A 67 5.37 6.13 -1.58
N PHE A 68 4.96 7.38 -1.44
CA PHE A 68 5.76 8.45 -0.85
C PHE A 68 5.21 8.70 0.56
N TYR A 69 6.10 8.73 1.54
CA TYR A 69 5.78 9.06 2.92
C TYR A 69 6.33 10.44 3.24
N LEU A 70 5.47 11.35 3.66
CA LEU A 70 5.83 12.70 4.08
C LEU A 70 5.78 12.77 5.60
N CYS A 71 6.94 12.91 6.21
CA CYS A 71 7.09 13.06 7.64
C CYS A 71 7.12 14.55 8.04
N PRO A 72 6.83 14.89 9.30
CA PRO A 72 6.95 16.26 9.79
C PRO A 72 8.38 16.80 9.70
N ASN A 73 8.52 18.13 9.74
CA ASN A 73 9.83 18.79 9.79
C ASN A 73 10.72 18.19 10.90
N GLY A 74 11.96 17.86 10.55
CA GLY A 74 12.93 17.22 11.46
C GLY A 74 13.02 15.71 11.31
N TYR A 75 12.17 15.09 10.49
CA TYR A 75 12.23 13.67 10.13
C TYR A 75 12.44 13.49 8.63
N GLU A 76 12.98 12.33 8.24
CA GLU A 76 13.22 12.00 6.84
C GLU A 76 11.94 11.48 6.17
N ASN A 77 11.75 11.88 4.91
CA ASN A 77 10.69 11.33 4.07
C ASN A 77 11.07 9.95 3.54
N GLY A 78 10.07 9.10 3.34
CA GLY A 78 10.24 7.74 2.84
C GLY A 78 9.74 7.55 1.42
N ILE A 79 10.26 6.53 0.74
CA ILE A 79 9.71 6.02 -0.52
C ILE A 79 9.72 4.49 -0.52
N GLU A 80 8.66 3.90 -1.03
CA GLU A 80 8.51 2.45 -1.20
C GLU A 80 8.02 2.13 -2.60
N THR A 81 8.42 0.97 -3.14
CA THR A 81 7.92 0.46 -4.42
C THR A 81 7.17 -0.84 -4.20
N ILE A 82 5.93 -0.90 -4.67
CA ILE A 82 5.06 -2.07 -4.55
C ILE A 82 4.80 -2.63 -5.95
N ILE A 83 5.09 -3.92 -6.15
CA ILE A 83 4.75 -4.64 -7.38
C ILE A 83 3.51 -5.48 -7.08
N VAL A 84 2.39 -5.11 -7.68
CA VAL A 84 1.15 -5.86 -7.58
C VAL A 84 1.04 -6.72 -8.83
N GLU A 85 1.03 -8.03 -8.64
CA GLU A 85 0.86 -8.99 -9.73
C GLU A 85 -0.51 -9.63 -9.67
N LYS A 86 -1.00 -10.12 -10.81
CA LYS A 86 -2.18 -10.96 -10.81
C LYS A 86 -1.77 -12.37 -10.39
N ASN A 87 -2.11 -12.75 -9.16
CA ASN A 87 -2.02 -14.15 -8.76
C ASN A 87 -2.99 -14.99 -9.61
N SER A 88 -2.46 -16.01 -10.29
CA SER A 88 -3.23 -16.88 -11.20
C SER A 88 -4.25 -17.79 -10.48
N PHE A 89 -4.21 -17.87 -9.14
CA PHE A 89 -5.15 -18.68 -8.35
C PHE A 89 -6.60 -18.18 -8.43
N ASP A 90 -6.82 -16.87 -8.58
CA ASP A 90 -8.17 -16.29 -8.66
C ASP A 90 -8.85 -16.54 -10.03
N SER A 91 -8.07 -16.89 -11.05
CA SER A 91 -8.59 -17.33 -12.35
C SER A 91 -9.09 -18.77 -12.40
N PHE A 92 -8.77 -19.59 -11.39
CA PHE A 92 -9.22 -21.00 -11.35
C PHE A 92 -10.67 -21.10 -10.87
N LEU A 93 -11.08 -20.27 -9.90
CA LEU A 93 -12.44 -20.29 -9.34
C LEU A 93 -13.50 -19.67 -10.26
N LYS A 94 -13.12 -18.90 -11.29
CA LYS A 94 -14.07 -18.43 -12.33
C LYS A 94 -14.29 -19.41 -13.49
N ARG A 95 -13.55 -20.51 -13.59
CA ARG A 95 -13.65 -21.47 -14.71
C ARG A 95 -14.43 -22.75 -14.39
N PHE A 96 -14.96 -22.92 -13.17
CA PHE A 96 -15.83 -24.04 -12.81
C PHE A 96 -17.32 -23.71 -12.71
N SER A 97 -17.76 -22.49 -13.05
CA SER A 97 -19.18 -22.20 -13.27
C SER A 97 -19.59 -22.57 -14.70
N ARG A 98 -19.68 -23.88 -14.98
CA ARG A 98 -20.50 -24.43 -16.06
C ARG A 98 -21.17 -25.71 -15.60
N TYR A 99 -22.44 -25.59 -15.18
CA TYR A 99 -23.41 -26.66 -15.32
C TYR A 99 -24.73 -26.08 -15.82
N TYR A 100 -25.00 -26.37 -17.09
CA TYR A 100 -26.31 -26.60 -17.71
C TYR A 100 -26.11 -27.88 -18.57
N PRO A 101 -27.12 -28.73 -18.87
CA PRO A 101 -28.53 -28.82 -18.45
C PRO A 101 -28.84 -30.27 -17.96
N LEU A 102 -30.05 -30.80 -17.71
CA LEU A 102 -31.42 -30.58 -18.24
C LEU A 102 -32.33 -29.75 -17.34
#